data_AF-A0A4T0L7A7-F1
#
_entry.id   AF-A0A4T0L7A7-F1
#
_cell.length_a   1.000
_cell.length_b   1.000
_cell.length_c   1.000
_cell.angle_alpha   90.00
_cell.angle_beta   90.00
_cell.angle_gamma   90.00
#
_symmetry.space_group_name_H-M   'P 1'
#
loop_
_entity.id
_entity.type
_entity.pdbx_description
1 polymer ?
#
loop_
_entity_poly.entity_id
_entity_poly.type
_entity_poly.pdbx_seq_one_letter_code
_entity_poly.pdbx_strand_id
1 'polypeptide(L)'
;MATTQPPAGPAGPGARPPRPPPPGQRVQITPEIAQQMAAKMRQQQQQQQMSAPPPPPISPAEVDFVEQPVRAKGSRVHVDSSAASNPPNASGKASDAPVASEKLQSVCNDINYLINKLEQHPEYAVPPPPTIMKPHRSQQFTKSKEDGNAKFKEGKLDDAIQLFSAAVDLAADRPPWESHVLAREELSLALSNRSLCFHNKGDFEKSLSDANAVVEIKKAWSKGHFRKGKALIALDKLQEARDAILLGLDFEPSNDDLKNALTEVDTKIISNHHAKQQHNKL
;
A
#
# COMPACT_ATOMS: atom_id res chain seq x y z
N MET A 1 29.33 62.53 5.35
CA MET A 1 30.06 61.88 4.25
C MET A 1 29.14 60.87 3.61
N ALA A 2 28.62 61.19 2.43
CA ALA A 2 27.68 60.36 1.68
C ALA A 2 28.48 59.47 0.72
N THR A 3 28.17 58.18 0.69
CA THR A 3 28.72 57.25 -0.30
C THR A 3 27.56 56.59 -1.02
N THR A 4 27.52 56.88 -2.32
CA THR A 4 26.48 56.61 -3.31
C THR A 4 26.52 55.18 -3.83
N GLN A 5 25.34 54.54 -3.93
CA GLN A 5 25.13 53.32 -4.73
C GLN A 5 25.06 53.64 -6.24
N PRO A 6 25.58 52.78 -7.13
CA PRO A 6 25.34 52.89 -8.57
C PRO A 6 24.02 52.20 -9.01
N PRO A 7 23.38 52.68 -10.10
CA PRO A 7 22.03 52.27 -10.50
C PRO A 7 21.98 50.97 -11.31
N ALA A 8 20.84 50.27 -11.20
CA ALA A 8 20.49 49.05 -11.92
C ALA A 8 20.29 49.31 -13.43
N GLY A 9 20.99 48.54 -14.27
CA GLY A 9 20.82 48.53 -15.72
C GLY A 9 19.62 47.67 -16.19
N PRO A 10 19.11 47.90 -17.41
CA PRO A 10 17.84 47.36 -17.87
C PRO A 10 17.92 45.89 -18.32
N ALA A 11 16.83 45.16 -18.09
CA ALA A 11 16.62 43.78 -18.49
C ALA A 11 16.56 43.60 -20.02
N GLY A 12 17.50 42.84 -20.58
CA GLY A 12 17.48 42.39 -21.97
C GLY A 12 16.58 41.16 -22.19
N PRO A 13 16.07 40.93 -23.43
CA PRO A 13 14.98 39.99 -23.68
C PRO A 13 15.44 38.53 -23.81
N GLY A 14 14.71 37.63 -23.14
CA GLY A 14 14.44 36.25 -23.53
C GLY A 14 15.59 35.39 -24.06
N ALA A 15 16.31 34.72 -23.16
CA ALA A 15 17.14 33.57 -23.51
C ALA A 15 16.23 32.42 -24.01
N ARG A 16 16.28 32.13 -25.32
CA ARG A 16 15.68 30.92 -25.91
C ARG A 16 16.29 29.67 -25.26
N PRO A 17 15.50 28.60 -25.01
CA PRO A 17 16.04 27.33 -24.55
C PRO A 17 16.98 26.72 -25.60
N PRO A 18 18.01 25.96 -25.18
CA PRO A 18 18.97 25.35 -26.09
C PRO A 18 18.30 24.35 -27.04
N ARG A 19 18.71 24.39 -28.31
CA ARG A 19 18.22 23.50 -29.37
C ARG A 19 18.66 22.05 -29.07
N PRO A 20 17.80 21.03 -29.27
CA PRO A 20 18.20 19.64 -29.08
C PRO A 20 19.26 19.22 -30.13
N PRO A 21 20.21 18.34 -29.76
CA PRO A 21 21.25 17.87 -30.67
C PRO A 21 20.67 17.00 -31.80
N PRO A 22 21.32 16.96 -32.98
CA PRO A 22 20.84 16.19 -34.13
C PRO A 22 20.89 14.67 -33.85
N PRO A 23 19.93 13.89 -34.38
CA PRO A 23 19.91 12.44 -34.20
C PRO A 23 20.99 11.81 -35.09
N GLY A 24 22.05 11.25 -34.49
CA GLY A 24 23.06 10.53 -35.29
C GLY A 24 24.43 10.22 -34.69
N GLN A 25 24.73 10.50 -33.43
CA GLN A 25 25.98 10.00 -32.81
C GLN A 25 25.68 8.95 -31.75
N ARG A 26 25.61 7.70 -32.20
CA ARG A 26 25.68 6.52 -31.34
C ARG A 26 27.10 6.50 -30.76
N VAL A 27 27.27 6.99 -29.54
CA VAL A 27 28.54 6.89 -28.80
C VAL A 27 28.85 5.41 -28.65
N GLN A 28 29.77 4.90 -29.47
CA GLN A 28 30.28 3.56 -29.30
C GLN A 28 31.10 3.56 -28.01
N ILE A 29 30.59 2.91 -26.98
CA ILE A 29 31.31 2.71 -25.72
C ILE A 29 32.45 1.74 -26.05
N THR A 30 33.64 2.28 -26.28
CA THR A 30 34.84 1.45 -26.39
C THR A 30 35.08 0.79 -25.02
N PRO A 31 35.66 -0.43 -24.98
CA PRO A 31 35.91 -1.15 -23.73
C PRO A 31 36.78 -0.34 -22.74
N GLU A 32 37.57 0.61 -23.24
CA GLU A 32 38.38 1.55 -22.47
C GLU A 32 37.53 2.58 -21.70
N ILE A 33 36.47 3.12 -22.32
CA ILE A 33 35.53 4.05 -21.66
C ILE A 33 34.72 3.30 -20.60
N ALA A 34 34.33 2.05 -20.86
CA ALA A 34 33.65 1.20 -19.88
C ALA A 34 34.54 0.89 -18.67
N GLN A 35 35.83 0.60 -18.89
CA GLN A 35 36.80 0.40 -17.81
C GLN A 35 37.03 1.67 -17.00
N GLN A 36 37.13 2.84 -17.64
CA GLN A 36 37.29 4.10 -16.93
C GLN A 36 36.06 4.44 -16.08
N MET A 37 34.84 4.19 -16.57
CA MET A 37 33.61 4.39 -15.78
C MET A 37 33.55 3.42 -14.59
N ALA A 38 33.92 2.14 -14.78
CA ALA A 38 33.97 1.16 -13.71
C ALA A 38 35.03 1.50 -12.64
N ALA A 39 36.20 2.00 -13.05
CA ALA A 39 37.24 2.47 -12.13
C ALA A 39 36.78 3.67 -11.31
N LYS A 40 36.08 4.63 -11.94
CA LYS A 40 35.52 5.81 -11.26
C LYS A 40 34.42 5.44 -10.27
N MET A 41 33.57 4.48 -10.61
CA MET A 41 32.56 3.95 -9.67
C MET A 41 33.20 3.25 -8.47
N ARG A 42 34.26 2.45 -8.67
CA ARG A 42 35.00 1.83 -7.55
C ARG A 42 35.64 2.87 -6.63
N GLN A 43 36.21 3.93 -7.20
CA GLN A 43 36.79 5.03 -6.43
C GLN A 43 35.73 5.80 -5.63
N GLN A 44 34.56 6.03 -6.22
CA GLN A 44 33.44 6.68 -5.53
C GLN A 44 32.86 5.80 -4.41
N GLN A 45 32.82 4.48 -4.62
CA GLN A 45 32.38 3.52 -3.60
C GLN A 45 33.39 3.41 -2.44
N GLN A 46 34.70 3.54 -2.71
CA GLN A 46 35.74 3.63 -1.66
C GLN A 46 35.65 4.95 -0.88
N GLN A 47 35.34 6.07 -1.53
CA GLN A 47 35.13 7.35 -0.83
C GLN A 47 33.85 7.35 0.01
N GLN A 48 32.81 6.60 -0.36
CA GLN A 48 31.60 6.44 0.46
C GLN A 48 31.79 5.45 1.63
N GLN A 49 32.78 4.55 1.58
CA GLN A 49 33.12 3.67 2.70
C GLN A 49 34.00 4.34 3.77
N MET A 50 34.57 5.51 3.49
CA MET A 50 35.19 6.39 4.48
C MET A 50 34.10 7.22 5.19
N SER A 51 33.21 6.54 5.89
CA SER A 51 32.27 7.15 6.84
C SER A 51 32.97 7.40 8.19
N ALA A 52 32.45 8.39 8.91
CA ALA A 52 32.97 8.99 10.14
C ALA A 52 33.61 8.01 11.15
N PRO A 53 34.57 8.48 11.98
CA PRO A 53 35.21 7.65 13.00
C PRO A 53 34.15 6.99 13.91
N PRO A 54 34.37 5.74 14.36
CA PRO A 54 33.46 5.07 15.26
C PRO A 54 33.31 5.89 16.55
N PRO A 55 32.10 5.98 17.14
CA PRO A 55 31.93 6.60 18.44
C PRO A 55 32.81 5.87 19.48
N PRO A 56 33.30 6.58 20.50
CA PRO A 56 34.18 6.00 21.51
C PRO A 56 33.53 4.78 22.19
N PRO A 57 34.32 3.79 22.63
CA PRO A 57 33.80 2.62 23.33
C PRO A 57 33.07 3.06 24.59
N ILE A 58 31.78 2.72 24.65
CA ILE A 58 30.91 2.92 25.80
C ILE A 58 31.49 2.12 26.98
N SER A 59 31.53 2.74 28.16
CA SER A 59 32.13 2.14 29.35
C SER A 59 31.33 0.91 29.82
N PRO A 60 31.95 -0.10 30.45
CA PRO A 60 31.25 -1.29 30.96
C PRO A 60 30.12 -1.01 31.97
N ALA A 61 30.01 0.23 32.47
CA ALA A 61 28.95 0.65 33.39
C ALA A 61 27.70 1.20 32.67
N GLU A 62 27.79 1.55 31.39
CA GLU A 62 26.67 2.05 30.58
C GLU A 62 25.93 0.95 29.80
N VAL A 63 26.50 -0.27 29.75
CA VAL A 63 25.90 -1.44 29.08
C VAL A 63 24.83 -2.14 29.92
N ASP A 64 24.78 -1.91 31.24
CA ASP A 64 23.79 -2.52 32.12
C ASP A 64 22.41 -1.82 32.12
N PHE A 65 22.29 -0.63 31.53
CA PHE A 65 21.01 0.10 31.49
C PHE A 65 20.20 -0.12 30.20
N VAL A 66 20.80 -0.73 29.17
CA VAL A 66 20.17 -0.88 27.84
C VAL A 66 19.58 -2.29 27.61
N GLU A 67 19.93 -3.29 28.42
CA GLU A 67 19.53 -4.70 28.21
C GLU A 67 18.59 -5.29 29.26
N GLN A 68 17.91 -4.49 30.08
CA GLN A 68 16.74 -5.01 30.78
C GLN A 68 15.47 -4.61 30.03
N PRO A 69 14.78 -5.54 29.34
CA PRO A 69 13.45 -5.25 28.83
C PRO A 69 12.61 -4.91 30.05
N VAL A 70 12.26 -3.63 30.19
CA VAL A 70 11.27 -3.20 31.17
C VAL A 70 9.99 -3.88 30.74
N ARG A 71 9.71 -5.05 31.32
CA ARG A 71 8.49 -5.81 31.06
C ARG A 71 7.36 -5.08 31.77
N ALA A 72 6.98 -3.93 31.24
CA ALA A 72 5.73 -3.30 31.56
C ALA A 72 4.65 -4.27 31.06
N LYS A 73 4.12 -5.11 31.97
CA LYS A 73 2.83 -5.76 31.71
C LYS A 73 1.85 -4.62 31.47
N GLY A 74 1.38 -4.48 30.23
CA GLY A 74 0.44 -3.42 29.90
C GLY A 74 -0.87 -3.71 30.64
N SER A 75 -1.18 -2.90 31.65
CA SER A 75 -2.50 -2.99 32.29
C SER A 75 -3.56 -2.62 31.26
N ARG A 76 -4.52 -3.52 31.03
CA ARG A 76 -5.64 -3.27 30.11
C ARG A 76 -6.42 -2.04 30.58
N VAL A 77 -6.77 -1.18 29.63
CA VAL A 77 -7.57 0.02 29.90
C VAL A 77 -9.04 -0.34 29.68
N HIS A 78 -9.88 -0.15 30.70
CA HIS A 78 -11.31 -0.37 30.65
C HIS A 78 -12.04 0.94 30.93
N VAL A 79 -13.15 1.19 30.23
CA VAL A 79 -14.08 2.28 30.54
C VAL A 79 -15.26 1.68 31.29
N ASP A 80 -15.43 2.01 32.56
CA ASP A 80 -16.61 1.61 33.33
C ASP A 80 -17.81 2.46 32.89
N SER A 81 -18.71 1.85 32.09
CA SER A 81 -19.96 2.51 31.65
C SER A 81 -20.97 2.75 32.80
N SER A 82 -20.68 2.28 34.01
CA SER A 82 -21.52 2.46 35.22
C SER A 82 -21.19 3.72 36.03
N ALA A 83 -20.12 4.44 35.72
CA ALA A 83 -19.75 5.67 36.42
C ALA A 83 -20.49 6.94 35.93
N ALA A 84 -21.52 6.79 35.09
CA ALA A 84 -22.44 7.86 34.69
C ALA A 84 -23.58 8.09 35.71
N SER A 85 -23.38 7.80 37.00
CA SER A 85 -24.29 8.22 38.06
C SER A 85 -23.85 9.59 38.60
N ASN A 86 -24.36 10.64 37.94
CA ASN A 86 -24.50 12.04 38.38
C ASN A 86 -23.32 12.74 39.09
N PRO A 87 -22.71 13.79 38.49
CA PRO A 87 -22.12 14.85 39.29
C PRO A 87 -23.24 15.66 39.99
N PRO A 88 -23.08 16.05 41.27
CA PRO A 88 -24.02 16.97 41.87
C PRO A 88 -23.81 18.34 41.23
N ASN A 89 -24.86 18.85 40.58
CA ASN A 89 -25.01 20.25 40.20
C ASN A 89 -24.27 20.68 38.90
N ALA A 90 -24.86 20.41 37.75
CA ALA A 90 -24.61 21.18 36.53
C ALA A 90 -25.88 21.25 35.68
N SER A 91 -26.63 22.35 35.81
CA SER A 91 -27.71 22.74 34.91
C SER A 91 -27.13 23.10 33.54
N GLY A 92 -26.83 22.09 32.72
CA GLY A 92 -26.31 22.23 31.36
C GLY A 92 -26.89 21.13 30.47
N LYS A 93 -27.42 21.51 29.30
CA LYS A 93 -28.20 20.67 28.37
C LYS A 93 -27.51 19.33 28.06
N ALA A 94 -28.21 18.23 28.33
CA ALA A 94 -27.79 16.85 28.12
C ALA A 94 -27.97 16.37 26.66
N SER A 95 -27.28 16.99 25.68
CA SER A 95 -27.29 16.51 24.28
C SER A 95 -25.96 15.92 23.79
N ASP A 96 -24.84 16.17 24.48
CA ASP A 96 -23.50 15.83 23.96
C ASP A 96 -22.77 14.69 24.72
N ALA A 97 -23.39 14.14 25.76
CA ALA A 97 -22.81 13.09 26.62
C ALA A 97 -22.55 11.72 25.95
N PRO A 98 -23.42 11.18 25.06
CA PRO A 98 -23.20 9.82 24.52
C PRO A 98 -22.01 9.76 23.55
N VAL A 99 -21.80 10.82 22.76
CA VAL A 99 -20.71 10.90 21.76
C VAL A 99 -19.33 10.96 22.42
N ALA A 100 -19.22 11.57 23.60
CA ALA A 100 -17.98 11.62 24.37
C ALA A 100 -17.60 10.24 24.94
N SER A 101 -18.59 9.43 25.32
CA SER A 101 -18.39 8.07 25.84
C SER A 101 -17.93 7.09 24.75
N GLU A 102 -18.50 7.18 23.54
CA GLU A 102 -18.09 6.34 22.39
C GLU A 102 -16.66 6.62 21.94
N LYS A 103 -16.27 7.89 21.86
CA LYS A 103 -14.89 8.28 21.50
C LYS A 103 -13.88 7.75 22.53
N LEU A 104 -14.20 7.85 23.82
CA LEU A 104 -13.35 7.33 24.88
C LEU A 104 -13.22 5.80 24.79
N GLN A 105 -14.32 5.09 24.54
CA GLN A 105 -14.30 3.64 24.32
C GLN A 105 -13.43 3.26 23.13
N SER A 106 -13.52 4.00 22.02
CA SER A 106 -12.66 3.77 20.84
C SER A 106 -11.19 3.92 21.20
N VAL A 107 -10.82 5.00 21.90
CA VAL A 107 -9.42 5.23 22.30
C VAL A 107 -8.93 4.11 23.22
N CYS A 108 -9.75 3.64 24.16
CA CYS A 108 -9.37 2.51 25.01
C CYS A 108 -9.19 1.21 24.22
N ASN A 109 -10.02 0.97 23.20
CA ASN A 109 -9.86 -0.17 22.30
C ASN A 109 -8.56 -0.09 21.51
N ASP A 110 -8.22 1.09 20.98
CA ASP A 110 -6.98 1.34 20.24
C ASP A 110 -5.74 1.13 21.12
N ILE A 111 -5.78 1.63 22.37
CA ILE A 111 -4.69 1.42 23.35
C ILE A 111 -4.54 -0.07 23.65
N ASN A 112 -5.63 -0.78 23.91
CA ASN A 112 -5.60 -2.22 24.18
C ASN A 112 -5.06 -3.01 22.97
N TYR A 113 -5.41 -2.60 21.75
CA TYR A 113 -4.87 -3.18 20.52
C TYR A 113 -3.34 -3.00 20.45
N LEU A 114 -2.84 -1.79 20.72
CA LEU A 114 -1.41 -1.50 20.72
C LEU A 114 -0.66 -2.28 21.81
N ILE A 115 -1.22 -2.38 23.02
CA ILE A 115 -0.63 -3.18 24.10
C ILE A 115 -0.49 -4.65 23.66
N ASN A 116 -1.56 -5.25 23.14
CA ASN A 116 -1.53 -6.64 22.67
C ASN A 116 -0.48 -6.84 21.56
N LYS A 117 -0.33 -5.86 20.65
CA LYS A 117 0.67 -5.92 19.58
C LYS A 117 2.10 -5.81 20.11
N LEU A 118 2.35 -4.98 21.11
CA LEU A 118 3.68 -4.91 21.75
C LEU A 118 3.99 -6.20 22.53
N GLU A 119 3.00 -6.79 23.22
CA GLU A 119 3.19 -8.08 23.92
C GLU A 119 3.48 -9.25 22.97
N GLN A 120 2.92 -9.24 21.76
CA GLN A 120 3.21 -10.22 20.71
C GLN A 120 4.63 -10.09 20.14
N HIS A 121 5.27 -8.92 20.32
CA HIS A 121 6.59 -8.61 19.79
C HIS A 121 7.56 -8.17 20.91
N PRO A 122 7.91 -9.08 21.85
CA PRO A 122 8.77 -8.76 22.98
C PRO A 122 10.18 -8.33 22.57
N GLU A 123 10.58 -8.59 21.32
CA GLU A 123 11.83 -8.10 20.75
C GLU A 123 11.87 -6.57 20.57
N TYR A 124 10.73 -5.89 20.65
CA TYR A 124 10.63 -4.43 20.61
C TYR A 124 10.08 -3.90 21.93
N ALA A 125 10.96 -3.45 22.83
CA ALA A 125 10.55 -2.70 24.02
C ALA A 125 9.94 -1.34 23.65
N VAL A 126 10.40 -0.75 22.54
CA VAL A 126 9.89 0.47 21.93
C VAL A 126 9.83 0.22 20.41
N PRO A 127 8.76 0.64 19.71
CA PRO A 127 8.66 0.46 18.26
C PRO A 127 9.85 1.10 17.53
N PRO A 128 10.56 0.36 16.66
CA PRO A 128 11.68 0.91 15.90
C PRO A 128 11.20 1.93 14.85
N PRO A 129 12.09 2.82 14.37
CA PRO A 129 11.77 3.69 13.24
C PRO A 129 11.30 2.87 12.02
N PRO A 130 10.25 3.31 11.28
CA PRO A 130 9.67 2.56 10.15
C PRO A 130 10.65 2.22 9.02
N THR A 131 11.83 2.86 9.00
CA THR A 131 12.90 2.67 8.02
C THR A 131 13.72 1.39 8.26
N ILE A 132 13.77 0.89 9.50
CA ILE A 132 14.54 -0.31 9.85
C ILE A 132 13.66 -1.54 9.63
N MET A 133 13.58 -1.97 8.37
CA MET A 133 12.72 -3.09 7.96
C MET A 133 13.42 -4.43 8.23
N LYS A 134 12.83 -5.31 9.05
CA LYS A 134 13.27 -6.71 9.10
C LYS A 134 12.79 -7.42 7.82
N PRO A 135 13.69 -7.95 6.98
CA PRO A 135 13.29 -8.51 5.69
C PRO A 135 12.51 -9.83 5.83
N HIS A 136 12.50 -10.46 7.01
CA HIS A 136 11.96 -11.79 7.22
C HIS A 136 10.48 -11.93 6.84
N ARG A 137 9.62 -11.01 7.30
CA ARG A 137 8.17 -11.06 6.98
C ARG A 137 7.91 -10.81 5.50
N SER A 138 8.60 -9.85 4.89
CA SER A 138 8.50 -9.58 3.45
C SER A 138 8.99 -10.76 2.59
N GLN A 139 10.01 -11.49 3.07
CA GLN A 139 10.47 -12.73 2.44
C GLN A 139 9.42 -13.84 2.56
N GLN A 140 8.82 -14.04 3.73
CA GLN A 140 7.73 -15.01 3.92
C GLN A 140 6.50 -14.68 3.06
N PHE A 141 6.14 -13.40 2.96
CA PHE A 141 5.09 -12.92 2.05
C PHE A 141 5.44 -13.27 0.60
N THR A 142 6.65 -12.92 0.17
CA THR A 142 7.11 -13.16 -1.21
C THR A 142 7.07 -14.64 -1.54
N LYS A 143 7.57 -15.49 -0.64
CA LYS A 143 7.52 -16.95 -0.77
C LYS A 143 6.08 -17.46 -0.89
N SER A 144 5.19 -17.07 0.03
CA SER A 144 3.78 -17.50 0.01
C SER A 144 3.07 -17.08 -1.28
N LYS A 145 3.34 -15.86 -1.75
CA LYS A 145 2.83 -15.34 -3.03
C LYS A 145 3.38 -16.13 -4.23
N GLU A 146 4.67 -16.46 -4.23
CA GLU A 146 5.31 -17.24 -5.31
C GLU A 146 4.81 -18.67 -5.35
N ASP A 147 4.69 -19.33 -4.19
CA ASP A 147 4.11 -20.66 -4.05
C ASP A 147 2.64 -20.65 -4.54
N GLY A 148 1.86 -19.63 -4.18
CA GLY A 148 0.49 -19.44 -4.67
C GLY A 148 0.43 -19.28 -6.19
N ASN A 149 1.36 -18.51 -6.78
CA ASN A 149 1.47 -18.37 -8.24
C ASN A 149 1.85 -19.70 -8.91
N ALA A 150 2.71 -20.51 -8.28
CA ALA A 150 3.06 -21.83 -8.79
C ALA A 150 1.84 -22.76 -8.81
N LYS A 151 1.08 -22.82 -7.71
CA LYS A 151 -0.16 -23.61 -7.62
C LYS A 151 -1.25 -23.14 -8.58
N PHE A 152 -1.36 -21.83 -8.79
CA PHE A 152 -2.25 -21.27 -9.79
C PHE A 152 -1.91 -21.75 -11.21
N LYS A 153 -0.61 -21.77 -11.56
CA LYS A 153 -0.14 -22.30 -12.85
C LYS A 153 -0.35 -23.82 -12.99
N GLU A 154 -0.29 -24.57 -11.89
CA GLU A 154 -0.64 -26.00 -11.85
C GLU A 154 -2.15 -26.25 -12.00
N GLY A 155 -3.01 -25.22 -11.95
CA GLY A 155 -4.46 -25.34 -11.99
C GLY A 155 -5.10 -25.72 -10.64
N LYS A 156 -4.30 -25.83 -9.57
CA LYS A 156 -4.79 -26.13 -8.21
C LYS A 156 -5.27 -24.85 -7.52
N LEU A 157 -6.51 -24.46 -7.83
CA LEU A 157 -7.07 -23.19 -7.37
C LEU A 157 -7.26 -23.14 -5.85
N ASP A 158 -7.69 -24.22 -5.20
CA ASP A 158 -7.89 -24.25 -3.75
C ASP A 158 -6.59 -24.06 -2.98
N ASP A 159 -5.54 -24.79 -3.36
CA ASP A 159 -4.21 -24.64 -2.76
C ASP A 159 -3.66 -23.23 -2.96
N ALA A 160 -3.86 -22.65 -4.16
CA ALA A 160 -3.46 -21.28 -4.45
C ALA A 160 -4.22 -20.27 -3.56
N ILE A 161 -5.52 -20.45 -3.34
CA ILE A 161 -6.32 -19.60 -2.45
C ILE A 161 -5.81 -19.67 -1.00
N GLN A 162 -5.42 -20.84 -0.51
CA GLN A 162 -4.86 -20.99 0.83
C GLN A 162 -3.53 -20.24 0.95
N LEU A 163 -2.64 -20.39 -0.04
CA LEU A 163 -1.34 -19.71 -0.05
C LEU A 163 -1.47 -18.19 -0.18
N PHE A 164 -2.41 -17.70 -0.99
CA PHE A 164 -2.68 -16.26 -1.05
C PHE A 164 -3.37 -15.75 0.21
N SER A 165 -4.22 -16.54 0.87
CA SER A 165 -4.79 -16.16 2.18
C SER A 165 -3.71 -16.04 3.25
N ALA A 166 -2.76 -16.98 3.29
CA ALA A 166 -1.59 -16.86 4.17
C ALA A 166 -0.77 -15.60 3.86
N ALA A 167 -0.60 -15.23 2.59
CA ALA A 167 0.07 -13.99 2.20
C ALA A 167 -0.73 -12.73 2.63
N VAL A 168 -2.06 -12.76 2.55
CA VAL A 168 -2.95 -11.70 3.06
C VAL A 168 -2.80 -11.55 4.56
N ASP A 169 -2.82 -12.66 5.31
CA ASP A 169 -2.69 -12.65 6.77
C ASP A 169 -1.33 -12.10 7.19
N LEU A 170 -0.25 -12.50 6.53
CA LEU A 170 1.10 -11.97 6.78
C LEU A 170 1.20 -10.46 6.56
N ALA A 171 0.56 -9.95 5.51
CA ALA A 171 0.54 -8.52 5.18
C ALA A 171 -0.36 -7.70 6.12
N ALA A 172 -1.52 -8.24 6.49
CA ALA A 172 -2.49 -7.59 7.38
C ALA A 172 -2.03 -7.60 8.85
N ASP A 173 -1.30 -8.62 9.27
CA ASP A 173 -0.77 -8.76 10.62
C ASP A 173 0.52 -7.95 10.86
N ARG A 174 0.96 -7.15 9.86
CA ARG A 174 2.12 -6.28 10.02
C ARG A 174 1.93 -5.31 11.21
N PRO A 175 2.91 -5.21 12.11
CA PRO A 175 2.82 -4.27 13.23
C PRO A 175 2.60 -2.83 12.76
N PRO A 176 1.82 -2.01 13.51
CA PRO A 176 1.49 -0.64 13.10
C PRO A 176 2.68 0.30 12.90
N TRP A 177 3.84 -0.01 13.50
CA TRP A 177 5.08 0.76 13.38
C TRP A 177 5.93 0.37 12.16
N GLU A 178 5.56 -0.67 11.42
CA GLU A 178 6.18 -0.97 10.13
C GLU A 178 5.65 -0.04 9.02
N SER A 179 6.35 -0.01 7.89
CA SER A 179 5.96 0.82 6.74
C SER A 179 4.54 0.47 6.24
N HIS A 180 3.62 1.41 6.44
CA HIS A 180 2.25 1.29 5.95
C HIS A 180 2.17 1.22 4.42
N VAL A 181 3.11 1.86 3.71
CA VAL A 181 3.19 1.76 2.25
C VAL A 181 3.44 0.32 1.82
N LEU A 182 4.41 -0.36 2.45
CA LEU A 182 4.71 -1.75 2.15
C LEU A 182 3.51 -2.66 2.45
N ALA A 183 2.88 -2.49 3.61
CA ALA A 183 1.73 -3.31 4.01
C ALA A 183 0.59 -3.21 2.99
N ARG A 184 0.26 -1.99 2.53
CA ARG A 184 -0.76 -1.76 1.50
C ARG A 184 -0.39 -2.39 0.17
N GLU A 185 0.87 -2.28 -0.24
CA GLU A 185 1.36 -2.85 -1.51
C GLU A 185 1.23 -4.37 -1.52
N GLU A 186 1.76 -5.04 -0.50
CA GLU A 186 1.71 -6.50 -0.37
C GLU A 186 0.28 -7.01 -0.24
N LEU A 187 -0.54 -6.38 0.61
CA LEU A 187 -1.93 -6.74 0.80
C LEU A 187 -2.72 -6.64 -0.53
N SER A 188 -2.53 -5.55 -1.27
CA SER A 188 -3.18 -5.35 -2.57
C SER A 188 -2.79 -6.41 -3.60
N LEU A 189 -1.50 -6.80 -3.63
CA LEU A 189 -1.01 -7.82 -4.54
C LEU A 189 -1.61 -9.19 -4.22
N ALA A 190 -1.62 -9.58 -2.94
CA ALA A 190 -2.16 -10.87 -2.53
C ALA A 190 -3.68 -10.96 -2.74
N LEU A 191 -4.44 -9.93 -2.37
CA LEU A 191 -5.89 -9.86 -2.61
C LEU A 191 -6.22 -9.89 -4.11
N SER A 192 -5.46 -9.19 -4.96
CA SER A 192 -5.68 -9.20 -6.42
C SER A 192 -5.47 -10.59 -7.04
N ASN A 193 -4.50 -11.34 -6.53
CA ASN A 193 -4.24 -12.71 -6.98
C ASN A 193 -5.26 -13.70 -6.42
N ARG A 194 -5.67 -13.55 -5.16
CA ARG A 194 -6.74 -14.36 -4.55
C ARG A 194 -8.08 -14.14 -5.24
N SER A 195 -8.41 -12.89 -5.57
CA SER A 195 -9.57 -12.50 -6.39
C SER A 195 -9.59 -13.26 -7.72
N LEU A 196 -8.45 -13.31 -8.43
CA LEU A 196 -8.34 -14.10 -9.67
C LEU A 196 -8.61 -15.58 -9.44
N CYS A 197 -8.10 -16.17 -8.36
CA CYS A 197 -8.33 -17.58 -8.06
C CYS A 197 -9.81 -17.87 -7.78
N PHE A 198 -10.47 -17.01 -7.00
CA PHE A 198 -11.92 -17.11 -6.77
C PHE A 198 -12.71 -16.96 -8.06
N HIS A 199 -12.33 -16.02 -8.94
CA HIS A 199 -12.96 -15.86 -10.25
C HIS A 199 -12.84 -17.13 -11.09
N ASN A 200 -11.65 -17.71 -11.19
CA ASN A 200 -11.42 -18.94 -11.94
C ASN A 200 -12.11 -20.17 -11.33
N LYS A 201 -12.37 -20.15 -10.02
CA LYS A 201 -13.13 -21.19 -9.32
C LYS A 201 -14.65 -21.06 -9.51
N GLY A 202 -15.13 -19.89 -9.94
CA GLY A 202 -16.56 -19.57 -10.05
C GLY A 202 -17.15 -18.89 -8.81
N ASP A 203 -16.34 -18.63 -7.78
CA ASP A 203 -16.74 -17.94 -6.54
C ASP A 203 -16.75 -16.41 -6.76
N PHE A 204 -17.65 -15.91 -7.62
CA PHE A 204 -17.60 -14.52 -8.08
C PHE A 204 -17.88 -13.48 -6.98
N GLU A 205 -18.67 -13.81 -5.97
CA GLU A 205 -18.90 -12.91 -4.83
C GLU A 205 -17.65 -12.67 -4.00
N LYS A 206 -16.88 -13.74 -3.71
CA LYS A 206 -15.59 -13.62 -3.02
C LYS A 206 -14.56 -12.90 -3.88
N SER A 207 -14.55 -13.19 -5.18
CA SER A 207 -13.73 -12.46 -6.15
C SER A 207 -14.01 -10.96 -6.13
N LEU A 208 -15.30 -10.56 -6.06
CA LEU A 208 -15.71 -9.17 -6.00
C LEU A 208 -15.32 -8.52 -4.66
N SER A 209 -15.48 -9.23 -3.55
CA SER A 209 -15.07 -8.75 -2.22
C SER A 209 -13.58 -8.41 -2.19
N ASP A 210 -12.72 -9.33 -2.65
CA ASP A 210 -11.27 -9.09 -2.72
C ASP A 210 -10.94 -7.94 -3.69
N ALA A 211 -11.62 -7.86 -4.84
CA ALA A 211 -11.38 -6.79 -5.81
C ALA A 211 -11.80 -5.39 -5.28
N ASN A 212 -12.90 -5.31 -4.52
CA ASN A 212 -13.31 -4.07 -3.87
C ASN A 212 -12.26 -3.61 -2.84
N ALA A 213 -11.79 -4.53 -1.99
CA ALA A 213 -10.73 -4.23 -1.03
C ALA A 213 -9.46 -3.72 -1.73
N VAL A 214 -9.07 -4.33 -2.86
CA VAL A 214 -7.92 -3.85 -3.67
C VAL A 214 -8.12 -2.42 -4.17
N VAL A 215 -9.31 -2.08 -4.68
CA VAL A 215 -9.61 -0.72 -5.18
C VAL A 215 -9.62 0.30 -4.03
N GLU A 216 -10.06 -0.08 -2.83
CA GLU A 216 -10.00 0.77 -1.64
C GLU A 216 -8.56 1.03 -1.19
N ILE A 217 -7.71 0.00 -1.22
CA ILE A 217 -6.29 0.12 -0.83
C ILE A 217 -5.49 0.88 -1.90
N LYS A 218 -5.72 0.58 -3.19
CA LYS A 218 -4.99 1.17 -4.32
C LYS A 218 -5.95 1.68 -5.40
N LYS A 219 -6.52 2.85 -5.15
CA LYS A 219 -7.46 3.51 -6.08
C LYS A 219 -6.89 3.74 -7.47
N ALA A 220 -5.63 4.13 -7.61
CA ALA A 220 -5.02 4.40 -8.91
C ALA A 220 -4.58 3.14 -9.69
N TRP A 221 -4.83 1.92 -9.16
CA TRP A 221 -4.35 0.70 -9.77
C TRP A 221 -5.37 0.09 -10.72
N SER A 222 -5.09 0.20 -12.02
CA SER A 222 -5.89 -0.32 -13.13
C SER A 222 -6.21 -1.81 -13.00
N LYS A 223 -5.24 -2.63 -12.56
CA LYS A 223 -5.44 -4.08 -12.38
C LYS A 223 -6.50 -4.40 -11.32
N GLY A 224 -6.63 -3.59 -10.26
CA GLY A 224 -7.69 -3.74 -9.26
C GLY A 224 -9.07 -3.53 -9.88
N HIS A 225 -9.20 -2.49 -10.70
CA HIS A 225 -10.42 -2.17 -11.44
C HIS A 225 -10.78 -3.26 -12.45
N PHE A 226 -9.77 -3.82 -13.13
CA PHE A 226 -9.96 -4.96 -14.03
C PHE A 226 -10.52 -6.19 -13.30
N ARG A 227 -9.97 -6.55 -12.13
CA ARG A 227 -10.50 -7.66 -11.31
C ARG A 227 -11.94 -7.41 -10.89
N LYS A 228 -12.26 -6.20 -10.44
CA LYS A 228 -13.62 -5.79 -10.04
C LYS A 228 -14.58 -5.90 -11.22
N GLY A 229 -14.20 -5.37 -12.38
CA GLY A 229 -14.98 -5.45 -13.61
C GLY A 229 -15.28 -6.89 -14.02
N LYS A 230 -14.26 -7.77 -14.08
CA LYS A 230 -14.45 -9.20 -14.41
C LYS A 230 -15.36 -9.92 -13.43
N ALA A 231 -15.25 -9.65 -12.12
CA ALA A 231 -16.12 -10.23 -11.12
C ALA A 231 -17.59 -9.77 -11.29
N LEU A 232 -17.81 -8.47 -11.54
CA LEU A 232 -19.15 -7.91 -11.77
C LEU A 232 -19.80 -8.42 -13.07
N ILE A 233 -19.01 -8.58 -14.14
CA ILE A 233 -19.46 -9.22 -15.38
C ILE A 233 -19.99 -10.64 -15.11
N ALA A 234 -19.26 -11.42 -14.29
CA ALA A 234 -19.64 -12.79 -13.99
C ALA A 234 -20.88 -12.87 -13.07
N LEU A 235 -21.16 -11.81 -12.30
CA LEU A 235 -22.37 -11.67 -11.48
C LEU A 235 -23.55 -11.01 -12.24
N ASP A 236 -23.44 -10.80 -13.56
CA ASP A 236 -24.41 -10.10 -14.41
C ASP A 236 -24.74 -8.66 -13.96
N LYS A 237 -23.87 -8.05 -13.15
CA LYS A 237 -23.97 -6.64 -12.72
C LYS A 237 -23.31 -5.72 -13.75
N LEU A 238 -23.84 -5.73 -14.97
CA LEU A 238 -23.15 -5.17 -16.14
C LEU A 238 -22.90 -3.66 -16.07
N GLN A 239 -23.83 -2.88 -15.51
CA GLN A 239 -23.66 -1.42 -15.38
C GLN A 239 -22.54 -1.07 -14.40
N GLU A 240 -22.54 -1.68 -13.22
CA GLU A 240 -21.47 -1.51 -12.23
C GLU A 240 -20.11 -1.97 -12.78
N ALA A 241 -20.10 -3.05 -13.58
CA ALA A 241 -18.89 -3.53 -14.23
C ALA A 241 -18.32 -2.50 -15.20
N ARG A 242 -19.19 -1.88 -16.01
CA ARG A 242 -18.82 -0.84 -16.97
C ARG A 242 -18.17 0.35 -16.26
N ASP A 243 -18.80 0.84 -15.20
CA ASP A 243 -18.31 1.99 -14.43
C ASP A 243 -16.95 1.69 -13.78
N ALA A 244 -16.78 0.49 -13.22
CA ALA A 244 -15.51 0.08 -12.64
C ALA A 244 -14.37 0.01 -13.69
N ILE A 245 -14.66 -0.47 -14.90
CA ILE A 245 -13.68 -0.58 -15.98
C ILE A 245 -13.31 0.80 -16.54
N LEU A 246 -14.31 1.68 -16.73
CA LEU A 246 -14.08 3.06 -17.17
C LEU A 246 -13.20 3.81 -16.18
N LEU A 247 -13.48 3.69 -14.87
CA LEU A 247 -12.61 4.29 -13.84
C LEU A 247 -11.18 3.73 -13.89
N GLY A 248 -11.01 2.44 -14.20
CA GLY A 248 -9.69 1.86 -14.42
C GLY A 248 -8.96 2.45 -15.64
N LEU A 249 -9.69 2.72 -16.73
CA LEU A 249 -9.18 3.36 -17.95
C LEU A 249 -8.84 4.84 -17.74
N ASP A 250 -9.51 5.54 -16.84
CA ASP A 250 -9.15 6.92 -16.47
C ASP A 250 -7.74 6.98 -15.87
N PHE A 251 -7.33 5.95 -15.11
CA PHE A 251 -5.97 5.84 -14.57
C PHE A 251 -4.96 5.32 -15.61
N GLU A 252 -5.34 4.35 -16.44
CA GLU A 252 -4.47 3.77 -17.46
C GLU A 252 -5.19 3.61 -18.82
N PRO A 253 -5.25 4.67 -19.66
CA PRO A 253 -6.00 4.65 -20.91
C PRO A 253 -5.42 3.69 -21.97
N SER A 254 -4.16 3.31 -21.84
CA SER A 254 -3.46 2.42 -22.77
C SER A 254 -3.64 0.93 -22.44
N ASN A 255 -4.35 0.58 -21.36
CA ASN A 255 -4.46 -0.79 -20.90
C ASN A 255 -5.41 -1.60 -21.81
N ASP A 256 -4.85 -2.53 -22.58
CA ASP A 256 -5.63 -3.33 -23.55
C ASP A 256 -6.56 -4.33 -22.86
N ASP A 257 -6.20 -4.88 -21.69
CA ASP A 257 -7.06 -5.79 -20.94
C ASP A 257 -8.35 -5.10 -20.50
N LEU A 258 -8.26 -3.86 -20.02
CA LEU A 258 -9.43 -3.05 -19.65
C LEU A 258 -10.29 -2.67 -20.86
N LYS A 259 -9.69 -2.32 -22.00
CA LYS A 259 -10.44 -2.04 -23.24
C LYS A 259 -11.21 -3.28 -23.71
N ASN A 260 -10.57 -4.44 -23.68
CA ASN A 260 -11.19 -5.71 -24.04
C ASN A 260 -12.32 -6.09 -23.06
N ALA A 261 -12.15 -5.81 -21.76
CA ALA A 261 -13.22 -6.00 -20.78
C ALA A 261 -14.38 -5.02 -21.01
N LEU A 262 -14.11 -3.78 -21.42
CA LEU A 262 -15.15 -2.79 -21.73
C LEU A 262 -16.01 -3.23 -22.93
N THR A 263 -15.38 -3.70 -24.00
CA THR A 263 -16.10 -4.20 -25.18
C THR A 263 -16.91 -5.47 -24.85
N GLU A 264 -16.40 -6.35 -23.99
CA GLU A 264 -17.15 -7.50 -23.47
C GLU A 264 -18.43 -7.05 -22.73
N VAL A 265 -18.32 -6.07 -21.83
CA VAL A 265 -19.46 -5.52 -21.08
C VAL A 265 -20.48 -4.88 -22.00
N ASP A 266 -20.04 -4.00 -22.89
CA ASP A 266 -20.93 -3.26 -23.79
C ASP A 266 -21.71 -4.24 -24.70
N THR A 267 -21.04 -5.29 -25.19
CA THR A 267 -21.69 -6.35 -25.99
C THR A 267 -22.77 -7.08 -25.19
N LYS A 268 -22.48 -7.44 -23.93
CA LYS A 268 -23.45 -8.10 -23.04
C LYS A 268 -24.65 -7.20 -22.72
N ILE A 269 -24.41 -5.90 -22.51
CA ILE A 269 -25.49 -4.92 -22.26
C ILE A 269 -26.43 -4.83 -23.46
N ILE A 270 -25.88 -4.70 -24.67
CA ILE A 270 -26.67 -4.63 -25.91
C ILE A 270 -27.47 -5.92 -26.12
N SER A 271 -26.84 -7.07 -25.92
CA SER A 271 -27.49 -8.38 -26.03
C SER A 271 -28.66 -8.53 -25.04
N ASN A 272 -28.45 -8.18 -23.76
CA ASN A 272 -29.49 -8.22 -22.73
C ASN A 272 -30.64 -7.25 -23.04
N HIS A 273 -30.35 -6.08 -23.61
CA HIS A 273 -31.37 -5.14 -24.04
C HIS A 273 -32.21 -5.70 -25.20
N HIS A 274 -31.58 -6.30 -26.21
CA HIS A 274 -32.30 -6.93 -27.32
C HIS A 274 -33.17 -8.10 -26.86
N ALA A 275 -32.67 -8.95 -25.95
CA ALA A 275 -33.44 -10.07 -25.40
C ALA A 275 -34.71 -9.59 -24.66
N LYS A 276 -34.62 -8.52 -23.87
CA LYS A 276 -35.77 -7.91 -23.19
C LYS A 276 -36.80 -7.34 -24.16
N GLN A 277 -36.35 -6.74 -25.26
CA GLN A 277 -37.26 -6.20 -26.29
C GLN A 277 -37.99 -7.28 -27.08
N GLN A 278 -37.37 -8.44 -27.30
CA GLN A 278 -38.03 -9.57 -27.96
C GLN A 278 -39.07 -10.23 -27.05
N HIS A 279 -38.78 -10.35 -25.76
CA HIS A 279 -39.72 -10.90 -24.77
C HIS A 279 -40.98 -10.03 -24.63
N ASN A 280 -40.85 -8.70 -24.72
CA ASN A 280 -41.99 -7.78 -24.57
C ASN A 280 -42.87 -7.61 -25.83
N LYS A 281 -42.58 -8.37 -26.91
CA LYS A 281 -43.34 -8.36 -28.17
C LYS A 281 -44.21 -9.61 -28.37
N LEU A 282 -44.16 -10.56 -27.43
CA LEU A 282 -44.99 -11.77 -27.35
C LEU A 282 -46.09 -11.56 -26.31
#